data_AF-A0A6S7KVW3-F1
#
_entry.id   AF-A0A6S7KVW3-F1
#
_cell.length_a   1.000
_cell.length_b   1.000
_cell.length_c   1.000
_cell.angle_alpha   90.00
_cell.angle_beta   90.00
_cell.angle_gamma   90.00
#
_symmetry.space_group_name_H-M   'P 1'
#
loop_
_entity.id
_entity.type
_entity.pdbx_description
1 polymer ?
#
loop_
_entity_poly.entity_id
_entity_poly.type
_entity_poly.pdbx_seq_one_letter_code
_entity_poly.pdbx_strand_id
1 'polypeptide(L)'
;MNISSSEQKFAALLRLMDQSTSSLLSQVTRAKSSTAYTEAKTLLIKEFSLSKFDRVKAYWEAKPAADEKLTLFSSRVEVLVEDITMEDIRKYCILRHAPPGVRLQLAGSHFDKFSVSDLLIEADTLTQRANIDTQVVAALQPK
;
A
#
# COMPACT_ATOMS: atom_id res chain seq x y z
N MET A 1 5.04 -22.80 24.99
CA MET A 1 5.26 -22.80 23.53
C MET A 1 5.19 -21.37 23.05
N ASN A 2 6.31 -20.78 22.61
CA ASN A 2 6.31 -19.44 22.02
C ASN A 2 5.87 -19.57 20.56
N ILE A 3 4.66 -19.07 20.27
CA ILE A 3 4.13 -18.97 18.91
C ILE A 3 4.97 -17.91 18.19
N SER A 4 5.50 -18.23 17.01
CA SER A 4 6.32 -17.28 16.24
C SER A 4 5.48 -16.06 15.83
N SER A 5 6.10 -14.88 15.71
CA SER A 5 5.44 -13.63 15.27
C SER A 5 4.63 -13.82 13.97
N SER A 6 5.14 -14.66 13.07
CA SER A 6 4.53 -15.01 11.78
C SER A 6 3.28 -15.90 11.89
N GLU A 7 3.12 -16.66 12.98
CA GLU A 7 1.92 -17.46 13.25
C GLU A 7 0.83 -16.62 13.91
N GLN A 8 1.20 -15.63 14.71
CA GLN A 8 0.25 -14.69 15.32
C GLN A 8 -0.42 -13.79 14.27
N LYS A 9 0.36 -13.25 13.32
CA LYS A 9 -0.16 -12.45 12.20
C LYS A 9 -1.14 -13.24 11.33
N PHE A 10 -0.83 -14.51 11.06
CA PHE A 10 -1.69 -15.39 10.27
C PHE A 10 -2.99 -15.76 10.99
N ALA A 11 -2.93 -16.06 12.28
CA ALA A 11 -4.12 -16.34 13.08
C ALA A 11 -5.05 -15.12 13.22
N ALA A 12 -4.49 -13.91 13.28
CA ALA A 12 -5.27 -12.66 13.28
C ALA A 12 -6.01 -12.44 11.96
N LEU A 13 -5.34 -12.71 10.83
CA LEU A 13 -5.93 -12.66 9.49
C LEU A 13 -7.12 -13.62 9.32
N LEU A 14 -6.98 -14.87 9.79
CA LEU A 14 -8.04 -15.87 9.74
C LEU A 14 -9.33 -15.48 10.49
N ARG A 15 -9.22 -14.60 11.50
CA ARG A 15 -10.36 -14.14 12.30
C ARG A 15 -11.12 -12.98 11.64
N LEU A 16 -10.53 -12.32 10.66
CA LEU A 16 -11.14 -11.20 9.94
C LEU A 16 -11.90 -11.64 8.67
N MET A 17 -11.81 -12.92 8.32
CA MET A 17 -12.43 -13.48 7.11
C MET A 17 -13.77 -14.15 7.39
N ASP A 18 -14.67 -14.04 6.43
CA ASP A 18 -16.03 -14.58 6.38
C ASP A 18 -16.02 -16.09 6.68
N GLN A 19 -17.09 -16.60 7.30
CA GLN A 19 -17.14 -17.97 7.84
C GLN A 19 -16.94 -19.06 6.77
N SER A 20 -17.34 -18.81 5.53
CA SER A 20 -17.10 -19.67 4.37
C SER A 20 -15.63 -19.71 3.96
N THR A 21 -14.97 -18.55 3.94
CA THR A 21 -13.56 -18.41 3.54
C THR A 21 -12.63 -18.93 4.64
N SER A 22 -13.02 -18.75 5.90
CA SER A 22 -12.39 -19.34 7.08
C SER A 22 -12.39 -20.88 7.05
N SER A 23 -13.46 -21.52 6.57
CA SER A 23 -13.53 -22.99 6.45
C SER A 23 -12.59 -23.57 5.39
N LEU A 24 -12.48 -22.89 4.24
CA LEU A 24 -11.58 -23.25 3.13
C LEU A 24 -10.11 -23.17 3.57
N LEU A 25 -9.78 -22.09 4.28
CA LEU A 25 -8.48 -21.88 4.90
C LEU A 25 -8.19 -22.87 6.03
N SER A 26 -9.18 -23.19 6.85
CA SER A 26 -9.06 -24.18 7.93
C SER A 26 -8.70 -25.57 7.41
N GLN A 27 -9.18 -25.97 6.22
CA GLN A 27 -8.80 -27.22 5.58
C GLN A 27 -7.32 -27.21 5.12
N VAL A 28 -6.84 -26.09 4.58
CA VAL A 28 -5.43 -25.89 4.21
C VAL A 28 -4.51 -25.88 5.45
N THR A 29 -4.95 -25.29 6.56
CA THR A 29 -4.16 -25.21 7.80
C THR A 29 -3.99 -26.53 8.56
N ARG A 30 -4.76 -27.57 8.26
CA ARG A 30 -4.60 -28.90 8.89
C ARG A 30 -3.36 -29.65 8.40
N ALA A 31 -2.82 -29.29 7.23
CA ALA A 31 -1.57 -29.84 6.70
C ALA A 31 -0.36 -28.95 7.08
N LYS A 32 -0.10 -28.85 8.39
CA LYS A 32 0.84 -27.90 9.04
C LYS A 32 2.31 -27.92 8.55
N SER A 33 2.71 -28.84 7.67
CA SER A 33 4.10 -29.00 7.23
C SER A 33 4.27 -29.30 5.74
N SER A 34 3.27 -29.00 4.91
CA SER A 34 3.37 -29.19 3.44
C SER A 34 3.81 -27.90 2.74
N THR A 35 4.54 -28.02 1.62
CA THR A 35 4.85 -26.91 0.71
C THR A 35 3.60 -26.14 0.31
N ALA A 36 2.49 -26.84 0.05
CA ALA A 36 1.19 -26.24 -0.26
C ALA A 36 0.65 -25.34 0.86
N TYR A 37 0.89 -25.66 2.14
CA TYR A 37 0.51 -24.80 3.26
C TYR A 37 1.36 -23.52 3.32
N THR A 38 2.67 -23.64 3.12
CA THR A 38 3.58 -22.48 3.05
C THR A 38 3.24 -21.58 1.87
N GLU A 39 2.94 -22.16 0.71
CA GLU A 39 2.52 -21.45 -0.50
C GLU A 39 1.18 -20.74 -0.30
N ALA A 40 0.16 -21.43 0.24
CA ALA A 40 -1.14 -20.83 0.51
C ALA A 40 -1.06 -19.72 1.58
N LYS A 41 -0.27 -19.92 2.64
CA LYS A 41 0.00 -18.89 3.66
C LYS A 41 0.69 -17.68 3.03
N THR A 42 1.66 -17.90 2.15
CA THR A 42 2.37 -16.82 1.45
C THR A 42 1.45 -16.07 0.48
N LEU A 43 0.60 -16.78 -0.26
CA LEU A 43 -0.41 -16.20 -1.16
C LEU A 43 -1.40 -15.33 -0.39
N LEU A 44 -1.90 -15.80 0.75
CA LEU A 44 -2.84 -15.03 1.56
C LEU A 44 -2.17 -13.82 2.22
N ILE A 45 -0.96 -13.99 2.76
CA ILE A 45 -0.22 -12.84 3.27
C ILE A 45 0.00 -11.81 2.17
N LYS A 46 0.32 -12.23 0.95
CA LYS A 46 0.50 -11.33 -0.20
C LYS A 46 -0.80 -10.64 -0.62
N GLU A 47 -1.91 -11.37 -0.65
CA GLU A 47 -3.21 -10.84 -1.07
C GLU A 47 -3.79 -9.83 -0.06
N PHE A 48 -3.53 -10.06 1.23
CA PHE A 48 -4.02 -9.19 2.31
C PHE A 48 -2.96 -8.21 2.84
N SER A 49 -1.71 -8.30 2.40
CA SER A 49 -0.69 -7.32 2.75
C SER A 49 -0.94 -6.02 2.01
N LEU A 50 -0.91 -4.91 2.74
CA LEU A 50 -0.88 -3.58 2.14
C LEU A 50 0.32 -3.48 1.19
N SER A 51 0.10 -2.85 0.04
CA SER A 51 1.20 -2.49 -0.87
C SER A 51 2.22 -1.61 -0.14
N LYS A 52 3.47 -1.56 -0.62
CA LYS A 52 4.48 -0.66 -0.05
C LYS A 52 3.99 0.79 -0.05
N PHE A 53 3.30 1.20 -1.11
CA PHE A 53 2.68 2.50 -1.22
C PHE A 53 1.65 2.76 -0.09
N ASP A 54 0.69 1.85 0.09
CA ASP A 54 -0.35 2.01 1.11
C ASP A 54 0.21 1.99 2.53
N ARG A 55 1.32 1.28 2.74
CA ARG A 55 2.04 1.27 4.02
C ARG A 55 2.73 2.60 4.30
N VAL A 56 3.39 3.22 3.31
CA VAL A 56 3.97 4.57 3.46
C VAL A 56 2.87 5.59 3.71
N LYS A 57 1.72 5.46 3.02
CA LYS A 57 0.55 6.29 3.30
C LYS A 57 0.05 6.14 4.73
N ALA A 58 -0.17 4.90 5.17
CA ALA A 58 -0.63 4.59 6.51
C ALA A 58 0.35 5.08 7.59
N TYR A 59 1.66 4.98 7.34
CA TYR A 59 2.70 5.52 8.23
C TYR A 59 2.55 7.04 8.39
N TRP A 60 2.35 7.77 7.29
CA TRP A 60 2.25 9.23 7.31
C TRP A 60 0.94 9.72 7.95
N GLU A 61 -0.13 8.93 7.85
CA GLU A 61 -1.45 9.25 8.40
C GLU A 61 -1.63 8.71 9.83
N ALA A 62 -0.67 7.92 10.34
CA ALA A 62 -0.76 7.30 11.65
C ALA A 62 -0.81 8.34 12.76
N LYS A 63 -1.79 8.18 13.65
CA LYS A 63 -1.91 8.94 14.90
C LYS A 63 -1.96 7.96 16.08
N PRO A 64 -1.40 8.33 17.24
CA PRO A 64 -1.57 7.55 18.44
C PRO A 64 -3.04 7.58 18.88
N ALA A 65 -3.53 6.47 19.44
CA ALA A 65 -4.82 6.50 20.13
C ALA A 65 -4.70 7.31 21.43
N ALA A 66 -5.83 7.80 21.96
CA ALA A 66 -5.86 8.73 23.10
C ALA A 66 -5.06 8.26 24.33
N ASP A 67 -5.08 6.95 24.61
CA ASP A 67 -4.41 6.34 25.76
C ASP A 67 -3.22 5.43 25.36
N GLU A 68 -2.75 5.51 24.11
CA GLU A 68 -1.66 4.67 23.60
C GLU A 68 -0.30 5.18 24.10
N LYS A 69 0.48 4.30 24.72
CA LYS A 69 1.88 4.63 25.07
C LYS A 69 2.69 4.86 23.79
N LEU A 70 3.53 5.89 23.79
CA LEU A 70 4.39 6.23 22.64
C LEU A 70 5.30 5.09 22.19
N THR A 71 5.77 4.25 23.12
CA THR A 71 6.56 3.05 22.78
C THR A 71 5.76 2.05 21.96
N LEU A 72 4.49 1.83 22.31
CA LEU A 72 3.59 0.95 21.57
C LEU A 72 3.23 1.53 20.20
N PHE A 73 2.95 2.83 20.15
CA PHE A 73 2.72 3.56 18.90
C PHE A 73 3.92 3.45 17.96
N SER A 74 5.12 3.71 18.45
CA SER A 74 6.36 3.62 17.67
C SER A 74 6.55 2.22 17.09
N SER A 75 6.41 1.17 17.91
CA SER A 75 6.55 -0.21 17.42
C SER A 75 5.48 -0.59 16.39
N ARG A 76 4.24 -0.11 16.55
CA ARG A 76 3.16 -0.34 15.58
C ARG A 76 3.48 0.31 14.23
N VAL A 77 3.98 1.54 14.27
CA VAL A 77 4.29 2.33 13.07
C VAL A 77 5.57 1.83 12.39
N GLU A 78 6.55 1.32 13.13
CA GLU A 78 7.77 0.71 12.61
C GLU A 78 7.49 -0.49 11.69
N VAL A 79 6.50 -1.31 12.02
CA VAL A 79 6.06 -2.44 11.16
C VAL A 79 5.58 -1.97 9.79
N LEU A 80 5.06 -0.75 9.67
CA LEU A 80 4.62 -0.21 8.37
C LEU A 80 5.81 0.12 7.47
N VAL A 81 7.00 0.36 8.03
CA VAL A 81 8.18 0.83 7.28
C VAL A 81 9.37 -0.14 7.27
N GLU A 82 9.23 -1.33 7.87
CA GLU A 82 10.31 -2.33 8.06
C GLU A 82 11.12 -2.65 6.78
N ASP A 83 10.49 -2.65 5.59
CA ASP A 83 11.10 -2.95 4.29
C ASP A 83 10.87 -1.84 3.24
N ILE A 84 10.52 -0.64 3.72
CA ILE A 84 10.34 0.56 2.90
C ILE A 84 11.69 1.21 2.64
N THR A 85 12.00 1.46 1.38
CA THR A 85 13.23 2.15 0.97
C THR A 85 13.02 3.65 0.89
N MET A 86 14.12 4.41 0.85
CA MET A 86 14.06 5.84 0.52
C MET A 86 13.48 6.12 -0.86
N GLU A 87 13.61 5.17 -1.79
CA GLU A 87 13.00 5.27 -3.10
C GLU A 87 11.47 5.23 -2.99
N ASP A 88 10.92 4.27 -2.26
CA ASP A 88 9.48 4.14 -2.02
C ASP A 88 8.88 5.42 -1.40
N ILE A 89 9.60 6.02 -0.43
CA ILE A 89 9.21 7.30 0.19
C ILE A 89 9.20 8.43 -0.85
N ARG A 90 10.23 8.53 -1.70
CA ARG A 90 10.30 9.57 -2.74
C ARG A 90 9.17 9.43 -3.76
N LYS A 91 8.87 8.21 -4.19
CA LYS A 91 7.72 7.92 -5.08
C LYS A 91 6.43 8.38 -4.43
N TYR A 92 6.21 8.03 -3.17
CA TYR A 92 5.03 8.48 -2.42
C TYR A 92 4.91 10.00 -2.34
N CYS A 93 6.02 10.71 -2.07
CA CYS A 93 6.04 12.18 -2.06
C CYS A 93 5.61 12.79 -3.39
N ILE A 94 6.12 12.27 -4.52
CA ILE A 94 5.75 12.73 -5.86
C ILE A 94 4.23 12.60 -6.05
N LEU A 95 3.68 11.43 -5.74
CA LEU A 95 2.25 11.18 -5.92
C LEU A 95 1.37 12.03 -4.98
N ARG A 96 1.79 12.20 -3.72
CA ARG A 96 1.06 12.98 -2.71
C ARG A 96 0.98 14.46 -3.08
N HIS A 97 2.05 15.01 -3.67
CA HIS A 97 2.15 16.43 -4.01
C HIS A 97 1.80 16.75 -5.47
N ALA A 98 1.60 15.74 -6.32
CA ALA A 98 1.11 15.93 -7.68
C ALA A 98 -0.30 16.56 -7.70
N PRO A 99 -0.64 17.36 -8.73
CA PRO A 99 -1.99 17.86 -8.94
C PRO A 99 -3.03 16.73 -8.99
N PRO A 100 -4.28 16.93 -8.52
CA PRO A 100 -5.26 15.86 -8.40
C PRO A 100 -5.49 15.03 -9.68
N GLY A 101 -5.52 15.68 -10.85
CA GLY A 101 -5.68 15.00 -12.15
C GLY A 101 -4.46 14.15 -12.54
N VAL A 102 -3.25 14.66 -12.26
CA VAL A 102 -1.99 13.94 -12.50
C VAL A 102 -1.87 12.75 -11.54
N ARG A 103 -2.23 12.95 -10.28
CA ARG A 103 -2.24 11.91 -9.25
C ARG A 103 -3.15 10.74 -9.62
N LEU A 104 -4.36 11.01 -10.14
CA LEU A 104 -5.28 9.95 -10.57
C LEU A 104 -4.70 9.13 -11.73
N GLN A 105 -4.01 9.77 -12.66
CA GLN A 105 -3.40 9.08 -13.80
C GLN A 105 -2.14 8.28 -13.41
N LEU A 106 -1.31 8.83 -12.50
CA LEU A 106 -0.15 8.13 -11.96
C LEU A 106 -0.52 6.95 -11.04
N ALA A 107 -1.63 7.06 -10.28
CA ALA A 107 -2.10 5.99 -9.40
C ALA A 107 -2.75 4.82 -10.17
N GLY A 108 -3.24 5.05 -11.39
CA GLY A 108 -3.83 4.03 -12.25
C GLY A 108 -2.82 3.22 -13.06
N SER A 109 -1.55 3.66 -13.14
CA SER A 109 -0.47 2.98 -13.85
C SER A 109 0.37 2.16 -12.86
N HIS A 110 1.27 1.30 -13.37
CA HIS A 110 2.16 0.42 -12.59
C HIS A 110 3.15 1.19 -11.68
N PHE A 111 2.65 1.96 -10.73
CA PHE A 111 3.37 2.87 -9.86
C PHE A 111 4.59 2.21 -9.20
N ASP A 112 4.42 0.97 -8.76
CA ASP A 112 5.47 0.18 -8.11
C ASP A 112 6.61 -0.24 -9.06
N LYS A 113 6.39 -0.20 -10.39
CA LYS A 113 7.36 -0.62 -11.41
C LYS A 113 8.20 0.54 -11.97
N PHE A 114 7.75 1.77 -11.81
CA PHE A 114 8.49 2.93 -12.30
C PHE A 114 9.61 3.29 -11.35
N SER A 115 10.74 3.77 -11.87
CA SER A 115 11.74 4.44 -11.03
C SER A 115 11.26 5.83 -10.62
N VAL A 116 11.92 6.46 -9.65
CA VAL A 116 11.64 7.86 -9.28
C VAL A 116 11.79 8.80 -10.47
N SER A 117 12.80 8.60 -11.31
CA SER A 117 13.05 9.42 -12.49
C SER A 117 11.91 9.30 -13.51
N ASP A 118 11.43 8.09 -13.75
CA ASP A 118 10.32 7.85 -14.69
C ASP A 118 9.03 8.51 -14.20
N LEU A 119 8.75 8.42 -12.89
CA LEU A 119 7.58 9.06 -12.29
C LEU A 119 7.62 10.58 -12.38
N LEU A 120 8.79 11.21 -12.25
CA LEU A 120 8.94 12.66 -12.40
C LEU A 120 8.68 13.08 -13.86
N ILE A 121 9.27 12.39 -14.83
CA ILE A 121 9.09 12.68 -16.26
C ILE A 121 7.61 12.53 -16.64
N GLU A 122 6.95 11.47 -16.18
CA GLU A 122 5.53 11.25 -16.45
C GLU A 122 4.68 12.33 -15.77
N ALA A 123 4.95 12.65 -14.50
CA ALA A 123 4.24 13.71 -13.78
C ALA A 123 4.34 15.08 -14.48
N ASP A 124 5.53 15.45 -14.96
CA ASP A 124 5.77 16.69 -15.69
C ASP A 124 5.02 16.69 -17.03
N THR A 125 5.08 15.58 -17.77
CA THR A 125 4.37 15.41 -19.05
C THR A 125 2.86 15.56 -18.86
N LEU A 126 2.30 14.91 -17.84
CA LEU A 126 0.88 14.99 -17.52
C LEU A 126 0.47 16.39 -17.06
N THR A 127 1.32 17.07 -16.29
CA THR A 127 1.08 18.46 -15.85
C THR A 127 1.07 19.42 -17.04
N GLN A 128 2.01 19.27 -17.98
CA GLN A 128 2.06 20.08 -19.20
C GLN A 128 0.81 19.87 -20.07
N ARG A 129 0.38 18.62 -20.26
CA ARG A 129 -0.86 18.30 -21.01
C ARG A 129 -2.09 18.95 -20.37
N ALA A 130 -2.25 18.82 -19.05
CA ALA A 130 -3.36 19.44 -18.32
C ALA A 130 -3.40 20.98 -18.47
N ASN A 131 -2.23 21.62 -18.51
CA ASN A 131 -2.13 23.07 -18.71
C ASN A 131 -2.52 23.49 -20.13
N ILE A 132 -2.12 22.72 -21.15
CA ILE A 132 -2.48 22.97 -22.56
C ILE A 132 -4.00 22.86 -22.73
N ASP A 133 -4.61 21.80 -22.22
CA ASP A 133 -6.07 21.58 -22.34
C ASP A 133 -6.86 22.71 -21.66
N THR A 134 -6.39 23.18 -20.51
CA THR A 134 -7.02 24.30 -19.79
C THR A 134 -6.95 25.61 -20.57
N GLN A 135 -5.81 25.90 -21.23
CA GLN A 135 -5.65 27.10 -22.05
C GLN A 135 -6.50 27.05 -23.33
N VAL A 136 -6.62 25.88 -23.96
CA VAL A 136 -7.46 25.68 -25.15
C VAL A 136 -8.94 25.87 -24.80
N VAL A 137 -9.41 25.33 -23.67
CA VAL A 137 -10.80 25.51 -23.22
C VAL A 137 -11.09 26.98 -22.89
N ALA A 138 -10.17 27.66 -22.22
CA ALA A 138 -10.32 29.09 -21.91
C ALA A 138 -10.35 29.98 -23.17
N ALA A 139 -9.60 29.61 -24.22
CA ALA A 139 -9.60 30.32 -25.50
C ALA A 139 -10.86 30.08 -26.35
N LEU A 140 -11.62 29.00 -26.07
CA LEU A 140 -12.82 28.61 -26.81
C LEU A 140 -14.13 29.10 -26.16
N GLN A 141 -14.08 29.69 -24.96
CA GLN A 141 -15.28 30.30 -24.36
C GLN A 141 -15.49 31.72 -24.90
N PRO A 142 -16.68 32.05 -25.44
CA PRO A 142 -16.99 33.39 -25.92
C PRO A 142 -17.06 34.38 -24.76
N LYS A 143 -16.56 35.61 -24.99
CA LYS A 143 -16.60 36.74 -24.05
C LYS A 143 -18.02 37.15 -23.69
#